data_AF-A0A377PJ95-F1
#
_entry.id   AF-A0A377PJ95-F1
#
_cell.length_a   1.000
_cell.length_b   1.000
_cell.length_c   1.000
_cell.angle_alpha   90.00
_cell.angle_beta   90.00
_cell.angle_gamma   90.00
#
_symmetry.space_group_name_H-M   'P 1'
#
loop_
_entity.id
_entity.type
_entity.pdbx_description
1 polymer ?
#
loop_
_entity_poly.entity_id
_entity_poly.type
_entity_poly.pdbx_seq_one_letter_code
_entity_poly.pdbx_strand_id
1 'polypeptide(L)'
;MSQFAAKEYGVSVKGVTISAEQQKMAQERCAGLDVEILLQDYRDLNEKFDRIASVGMFEHVGPKNYRTYFEVAARNLKPDGLFLLHTIGSNQTDLNVDPWINKYIFPNGCLPSVAHIASNSEDLFVLEDWHNFGVDYDRTLMAWFEAFQKSWPEIKDNYSDRFLSDVHLLS
;
A
#
# COMPACT_ATOMS: atom_id res chain seq x y z
N MET A 1 2.25 -10.17 2.72
CA MET A 1 1.51 -10.64 1.53
C MET A 1 2.28 -11.71 0.77
N SER A 2 3.47 -11.44 0.23
CA SER A 2 4.22 -12.41 -0.60
C SER A 2 4.45 -13.77 0.07
N GLN A 3 4.91 -13.77 1.33
CA GLN A 3 5.09 -15.01 2.10
C GLN A 3 3.79 -15.83 2.24
N PHE A 4 2.67 -15.16 2.53
CA PHE A 4 1.37 -15.79 2.69
C PHE A 4 0.88 -16.39 1.36
N ALA A 5 0.97 -15.62 0.28
CA ALA A 5 0.58 -16.09 -1.05
C ALA A 5 1.37 -17.34 -1.48
N ALA A 6 2.70 -17.31 -1.32
CA ALA A 6 3.55 -18.44 -1.68
C ALA A 6 3.31 -19.68 -0.80
N LYS A 7 3.08 -19.50 0.51
CA LYS A 7 2.83 -20.63 1.43
C LYS A 7 1.45 -21.26 1.25
N GLU A 8 0.40 -20.45 1.24
CA GLU A 8 -0.98 -20.94 1.30
C GLU A 8 -1.51 -21.35 -0.08
N TYR A 9 -1.02 -20.71 -1.15
CA TYR A 9 -1.52 -20.94 -2.51
C TYR A 9 -0.48 -21.55 -3.44
N GLY A 10 0.77 -21.73 -3.00
CA GLY A 10 1.82 -22.38 -3.79
C GLY A 10 2.19 -21.63 -5.08
N VAL A 11 2.00 -20.31 -5.11
CA VAL A 11 2.27 -19.47 -6.29
C VAL A 11 3.67 -18.86 -6.23
N SER A 12 4.29 -18.61 -7.39
CA SER A 12 5.48 -17.77 -7.49
C SER A 12 5.11 -16.30 -7.33
N VAL A 13 5.89 -15.54 -6.56
CA VAL A 13 5.60 -14.12 -6.26
C VAL A 13 6.78 -13.23 -6.59
N LYS A 14 6.55 -12.17 -7.36
CA LYS A 14 7.46 -11.02 -7.43
C LYS A 14 6.93 -9.87 -6.60
N GLY A 15 7.65 -9.49 -5.55
CA GLY A 15 7.39 -8.29 -4.75
C GLY A 15 8.26 -7.13 -5.22
N VAL A 16 7.73 -5.91 -5.19
CA VAL A 16 8.47 -4.70 -5.57
C VAL A 16 8.39 -3.69 -4.43
N THR A 17 9.53 -3.13 -4.07
CA THR A 17 9.63 -2.06 -3.07
C THR A 17 10.71 -1.06 -3.48
N ILE A 18 10.62 0.15 -2.92
CA ILE A 18 11.65 1.20 -3.02
C ILE A 18 12.54 1.29 -1.76
N SER A 19 12.23 0.54 -0.71
CA SER A 19 13.03 0.51 0.54
C SER A 19 13.96 -0.69 0.56
N ALA A 20 15.26 -0.42 0.69
CA ALA A 20 16.28 -1.45 0.85
C ALA A 20 16.10 -2.23 2.16
N GLU A 21 15.66 -1.58 3.25
CA GLU A 21 15.37 -2.29 4.51
C GLU A 21 14.19 -3.26 4.36
N GLN A 22 13.11 -2.82 3.69
CA GLN A 22 11.97 -3.68 3.42
C GLN A 22 12.35 -4.84 2.50
N GLN A 23 13.17 -4.60 1.47
CA GLN A 23 13.65 -5.66 0.59
C GLN A 23 14.38 -6.73 1.39
N LYS A 24 15.39 -6.34 2.18
CA LYS A 24 16.18 -7.27 2.99
C LYS A 24 15.30 -8.09 3.93
N MET A 25 14.43 -7.43 4.68
CA MET A 25 13.52 -8.11 5.61
C MET A 25 12.55 -9.06 4.88
N ALA A 26 12.04 -8.66 3.72
CA ALA A 26 11.13 -9.50 2.94
C ALA A 26 11.83 -10.75 2.37
N GLN A 27 13.08 -10.61 1.90
CA GLN A 27 13.91 -11.73 1.45
C GLN A 27 14.17 -12.73 2.59
N GLU A 28 14.56 -12.23 3.77
CA GLU A 28 14.77 -13.07 4.96
C GLU A 28 13.48 -13.82 5.35
N ARG A 29 12.33 -13.13 5.37
CA ARG A 29 11.03 -13.74 5.71
C ARG A 29 10.54 -14.77 4.69
N CYS A 30 10.94 -14.63 3.43
CA CYS A 30 10.51 -15.52 2.34
C CYS A 30 11.59 -16.55 1.95
N ALA A 31 12.65 -16.70 2.73
CA ALA A 31 13.71 -17.66 2.47
C ALA A 31 13.14 -19.09 2.29
N GLY A 32 13.51 -19.74 1.19
CA GLY A 32 13.02 -21.09 0.83
C GLY A 32 11.65 -21.13 0.15
N LEU A 33 11.02 -19.98 -0.12
CA LEU A 33 9.80 -19.87 -0.92
C LEU A 33 10.14 -19.39 -2.34
N ASP A 34 9.24 -19.64 -3.29
CA ASP A 34 9.32 -19.12 -4.65
C ASP A 34 8.89 -17.63 -4.67
N VAL A 35 9.74 -16.79 -4.08
CA VAL A 35 9.49 -15.34 -3.92
C VAL A 35 10.75 -14.57 -4.31
N GLU A 36 10.61 -13.66 -5.27
CA GLU A 36 11.63 -12.68 -5.64
C GLU A 36 11.21 -11.29 -5.14
N ILE A 37 12.12 -10.55 -4.49
CA ILE A 37 11.85 -9.17 -4.04
C ILE A 37 12.79 -8.20 -4.76
N LEU A 38 12.22 -7.37 -5.63
CA LEU A 38 12.89 -6.38 -6.45
C LEU A 38 12.96 -5.03 -5.72
N LEU A 39 14.13 -4.41 -5.72
CA LEU A 39 14.34 -3.04 -5.29
C LEU A 39 14.39 -2.14 -6.54
N GLN A 40 13.23 -1.68 -6.97
CA GLN A 40 13.09 -0.83 -8.15
C GLN A 40 11.79 -0.04 -8.10
N ASP A 41 11.64 0.90 -9.02
CA ASP A 41 10.37 1.57 -9.26
C ASP A 41 9.40 0.63 -9.99
N TYR A 42 8.16 0.53 -9.52
CA TYR A 42 7.14 -0.29 -10.18
C TYR A 42 6.87 0.17 -11.63
N ARG A 43 7.12 1.45 -11.94
CA ARG A 43 6.94 2.04 -13.27
C ARG A 43 7.88 1.44 -14.32
N ASP A 44 9.00 0.87 -13.88
CA ASP A 44 10.00 0.24 -14.76
C ASP A 44 9.67 -1.23 -15.06
N LEU A 45 8.70 -1.83 -14.36
CA LEU A 45 8.28 -3.22 -14.60
C LEU A 45 7.69 -3.41 -16.00
N ASN A 46 8.22 -4.38 -16.74
CA ASN A 46 7.71 -4.76 -18.06
C ASN A 46 7.68 -6.29 -18.21
N GLU A 47 6.98 -6.95 -17.29
CA GLU A 47 6.77 -8.39 -17.26
C GLU A 47 5.27 -8.70 -17.36
N LYS A 48 4.88 -9.99 -17.36
CA LYS A 48 3.48 -10.39 -17.47
C LYS A 48 3.10 -11.33 -16.33
N PHE A 49 2.16 -10.88 -15.49
CA PHE A 49 1.65 -11.61 -14.32
C PHE A 49 0.23 -12.09 -14.54
N ASP A 50 -0.10 -13.24 -13.97
CA ASP A 50 -1.48 -13.76 -13.95
C ASP A 50 -2.36 -12.93 -13.01
N ARG A 51 -1.79 -12.42 -11.93
CA ARG A 51 -2.49 -11.64 -10.90
C ARG A 51 -1.59 -10.50 -10.41
N ILE A 52 -2.18 -9.34 -10.13
CA ILE A 52 -1.49 -8.22 -9.50
C ILE A 52 -2.27 -7.83 -8.24
N ALA A 53 -1.56 -7.60 -7.13
CA ALA A 53 -2.14 -7.05 -5.91
C ALA A 53 -1.28 -5.89 -5.42
N SER A 54 -1.92 -4.78 -5.09
CA SER A 54 -1.26 -3.57 -4.59
C SER A 54 -1.98 -3.07 -3.35
N VAL A 55 -1.24 -2.89 -2.26
CA VAL A 55 -1.79 -2.61 -0.93
C VAL A 55 -1.04 -1.44 -0.31
N GLY A 56 -1.76 -0.35 -0.01
CA GLY A 56 -1.25 0.78 0.77
C GLY A 56 -0.11 1.56 0.10
N MET A 57 -0.03 1.52 -1.23
CA MET A 57 0.96 2.29 -1.98
C MET A 57 0.32 3.41 -2.81
N PHE A 58 -0.95 3.28 -3.17
CA PHE A 58 -1.59 4.13 -4.18
C PHE A 58 -1.83 5.55 -3.67
N GLU A 59 -1.98 5.69 -2.35
CA GLU A 59 -2.02 6.94 -1.59
C GLU A 59 -0.77 7.81 -1.79
N HIS A 60 0.36 7.18 -2.19
CA HIS A 60 1.64 7.85 -2.42
C HIS A 60 1.92 8.15 -3.91
N VAL A 61 1.04 7.73 -4.82
CA VAL A 61 1.20 7.96 -6.26
C VAL A 61 0.85 9.40 -6.63
N GLY A 62 -0.22 9.92 -6.01
CA GLY A 62 -0.76 11.25 -6.25
C GLY A 62 -1.55 11.37 -7.57
N PRO A 63 -2.54 12.29 -7.62
CA PRO A 63 -3.57 12.30 -8.65
C PRO A 63 -3.05 12.57 -10.07
N LYS A 64 -1.91 13.27 -10.18
CA LYS A 64 -1.25 13.52 -11.47
C LYS A 64 -0.70 12.24 -12.13
N ASN A 65 -0.52 11.16 -11.36
CA ASN A 65 0.12 9.92 -11.81
C ASN A 65 -0.83 8.70 -11.79
N TYR A 66 -2.12 8.88 -11.41
CA TYR A 66 -3.06 7.75 -11.31
C TYR A 66 -3.24 7.01 -12.64
N ARG A 67 -3.40 7.73 -13.76
CA ARG A 67 -3.44 7.11 -15.09
C ARG A 67 -2.23 6.24 -15.37
N THR A 68 -1.01 6.78 -15.19
CA THR A 68 0.24 6.03 -15.37
C THR A 68 0.30 4.79 -14.46
N TYR A 69 -0.22 4.88 -13.23
CA TYR A 69 -0.29 3.73 -12.33
C TYR A 69 -1.15 2.59 -12.91
N PHE A 70 -2.36 2.89 -13.38
CA PHE A 70 -3.22 1.87 -13.99
C PHE A 70 -2.66 1.37 -15.32
N GLU A 71 -2.02 2.21 -16.13
CA GLU A 71 -1.34 1.79 -17.37
C GLU A 71 -0.21 0.80 -17.09
N VAL A 72 0.58 1.03 -16.03
CA VAL A 72 1.64 0.10 -15.61
C VAL A 72 1.03 -1.23 -15.14
N ALA A 73 -0.05 -1.19 -14.37
CA ALA A 73 -0.76 -2.42 -13.97
C ALA A 73 -1.29 -3.17 -15.20
N ALA A 74 -1.95 -2.49 -16.14
CA ALA A 74 -2.50 -3.09 -17.35
C ALA A 74 -1.40 -3.66 -18.27
N ARG A 75 -0.29 -2.93 -18.43
CA ARG A 75 0.89 -3.41 -19.16
C ARG A 75 1.45 -4.68 -18.55
N ASN A 76 1.43 -4.81 -17.23
CA ASN A 76 2.00 -5.97 -16.54
C ASN A 76 1.02 -7.13 -16.30
N LEU A 77 -0.26 -6.96 -16.65
CA LEU A 77 -1.26 -8.02 -16.51
C LEU A 77 -1.36 -8.84 -17.80
N LYS A 78 -1.48 -10.17 -17.67
CA LYS A 78 -1.82 -11.07 -18.78
C LYS A 78 -3.29 -10.87 -19.20
N PRO A 79 -3.67 -11.25 -20.43
CA PRO A 79 -5.08 -11.45 -20.78
C PRO A 79 -5.76 -12.34 -19.72
N ASP A 80 -7.00 -12.02 -19.36
CA ASP A 80 -7.79 -12.71 -18.31
C ASP A 80 -7.16 -12.69 -16.89
N GLY A 81 -6.16 -11.82 -16.68
CA GLY A 81 -5.60 -11.57 -15.35
C GLY A 81 -6.54 -10.74 -14.47
N LEU A 82 -6.31 -10.79 -13.15
CA LEU A 82 -7.04 -9.97 -12.19
C LEU A 82 -6.09 -9.03 -11.44
N PHE A 83 -6.53 -7.80 -11.26
CA PHE A 83 -5.84 -6.78 -10.49
C PHE A 83 -6.66 -6.39 -9.26
N LEU A 84 -6.05 -6.47 -8.08
CA LEU A 84 -6.61 -5.99 -6.83
C LEU A 84 -5.86 -4.72 -6.38
N LEU A 85 -6.60 -3.62 -6.28
CA LEU A 85 -6.17 -2.38 -5.65
C LEU A 85 -6.78 -2.27 -4.26
N HIS A 86 -5.94 -2.20 -3.23
CA HIS A 86 -6.32 -1.89 -1.86
C HIS A 86 -5.70 -0.56 -1.44
N THR A 87 -6.54 0.43 -1.18
CA THR A 87 -6.14 1.80 -0.85
C THR A 87 -7.11 2.41 0.15
N ILE A 88 -6.61 3.27 1.02
CA ILE A 88 -7.42 4.25 1.73
C ILE A 88 -8.01 5.21 0.69
N GLY A 89 -9.22 5.70 0.92
CA GLY A 89 -9.92 6.59 0.01
C GLY A 89 -10.60 7.76 0.70
N SER A 90 -10.95 8.77 -0.09
CA SER A 90 -11.75 9.93 0.30
C SER A 90 -13.12 9.90 -0.38
N ASN A 91 -14.12 10.49 0.27
CA ASN A 91 -15.45 10.68 -0.29
C ASN A 91 -15.51 11.84 -1.30
N GLN A 92 -14.50 12.71 -1.33
CA GLN A 92 -14.48 13.92 -2.15
C GLN A 92 -13.32 13.89 -3.14
N THR A 93 -13.55 14.42 -4.34
CA THR A 93 -12.50 14.59 -5.36
C THR A 93 -11.83 15.94 -5.17
N ASP A 94 -10.74 15.97 -4.41
CA ASP A 94 -9.86 17.12 -4.26
C ASP A 94 -8.41 16.64 -4.01
N LEU A 95 -7.52 17.54 -3.60
CA LEU A 95 -6.13 17.17 -3.29
C LEU A 95 -6.01 16.31 -2.01
N ASN A 96 -7.06 16.19 -1.20
CA ASN A 96 -7.23 15.33 -0.01
C ASN A 96 -5.95 15.17 0.80
N VAL A 97 -5.35 16.29 1.16
CA VAL A 97 -4.14 16.34 1.99
C VAL A 97 -4.51 16.96 3.32
N ASP A 98 -4.63 16.14 4.37
CA ASP A 98 -4.67 16.68 5.73
C ASP A 98 -3.31 17.37 6.03
N PRO A 99 -3.30 18.67 6.39
CA PRO A 99 -2.05 19.41 6.57
C PRO A 99 -1.13 18.85 7.66
N TRP A 100 -1.69 18.23 8.70
CA TRP A 100 -0.91 17.66 9.80
C TRP A 100 -0.30 16.31 9.37
N ILE A 101 -1.11 15.42 8.79
CA ILE A 101 -0.66 14.14 8.23
C ILE A 101 0.42 14.35 7.19
N ASN A 102 0.25 15.32 6.28
CA ASN A 102 1.26 15.62 5.26
C ASN A 102 2.55 16.19 5.85
N LYS A 103 2.47 16.94 6.95
CA LYS A 103 3.65 17.52 7.58
C LYS A 103 4.45 16.50 8.39
N TYR A 104 3.79 15.57 9.06
CA TYR A 104 4.43 14.73 10.09
C TYR A 104 4.47 13.24 9.76
N ILE A 105 3.55 12.73 8.94
CA ILE A 105 3.37 11.28 8.76
C ILE A 105 3.59 10.84 7.30
N PHE A 106 2.83 11.40 6.37
CA PHE A 106 2.85 11.01 4.95
C PHE A 106 3.03 12.24 4.04
N PRO A 107 4.27 12.78 3.95
CA PRO A 107 4.55 13.85 3.02
C PRO A 107 4.26 13.42 1.59
N ASN A 108 3.48 14.23 0.88
CA ASN A 108 2.97 13.99 -0.48
C ASN A 108 1.90 12.89 -0.60
N GLY A 109 1.33 12.42 0.51
CA GLY A 109 0.17 11.54 0.47
C GLY A 109 -1.07 12.28 -0.05
N CYS A 110 -1.83 11.64 -0.94
CA CYS A 110 -3.12 12.11 -1.41
C CYS A 110 -4.09 10.95 -1.42
N LEU A 111 -5.24 11.11 -0.76
CA LEU A 111 -6.26 10.08 -0.78
C LEU A 111 -7.05 10.13 -2.11
N PRO A 112 -7.14 9.02 -2.86
CA PRO A 112 -7.98 8.97 -4.05
C PRO A 112 -9.46 8.99 -3.68
N SER A 113 -10.29 9.57 -4.54
CA SER A 113 -11.73 9.40 -4.48
C SER A 113 -12.18 8.24 -5.36
N VAL A 114 -13.43 7.82 -5.21
CA VAL A 114 -14.05 6.85 -6.14
C VAL A 114 -13.96 7.35 -7.58
N ALA A 115 -14.24 8.64 -7.82
CA ALA A 115 -14.17 9.23 -9.15
C ALA A 115 -12.74 9.27 -9.71
N HIS A 116 -11.73 9.54 -8.86
CA HIS A 116 -10.33 9.45 -9.28
C HIS A 116 -9.99 8.03 -9.74
N ILE A 117 -10.35 7.01 -8.97
CA ILE A 117 -10.07 5.61 -9.34
C ILE A 117 -10.80 5.26 -10.63
N ALA A 118 -12.12 5.45 -10.67
CA ALA A 118 -12.96 5.09 -11.81
C ALA A 118 -12.48 5.74 -13.11
N SER A 119 -12.29 7.06 -13.12
CA SER A 119 -11.87 7.78 -14.33
C SER A 119 -10.47 7.43 -14.84
N ASN A 120 -9.56 7.02 -13.95
CA ASN A 120 -8.19 6.69 -14.34
C ASN A 120 -8.01 5.20 -14.69
N SER A 121 -8.94 4.33 -14.28
CA SER A 121 -9.00 2.92 -14.67
C SER A 121 -9.94 2.64 -15.86
N GLU A 122 -10.87 3.55 -16.14
CA GLU A 122 -11.79 3.50 -17.28
C GLU A 122 -10.99 3.38 -18.58
N ASP A 123 -11.39 2.44 -19.46
CA ASP A 123 -10.69 1.97 -20.67
C ASP A 123 -9.60 0.89 -20.47
N LEU A 124 -9.04 0.75 -19.27
CA LEU A 124 -8.00 -0.25 -18.96
C LEU A 124 -8.55 -1.51 -18.28
N PHE A 125 -9.54 -1.33 -17.41
CA PHE A 125 -10.10 -2.39 -16.59
C PHE A 125 -11.63 -2.33 -16.54
N VAL A 126 -12.26 -3.50 -16.48
CA VAL A 126 -13.63 -3.62 -15.98
C VAL A 126 -13.54 -3.65 -14.45
N LEU A 127 -14.31 -2.77 -13.78
CA LEU A 127 -14.44 -2.81 -12.32
C LEU A 127 -15.37 -3.96 -11.93
N GLU A 128 -14.78 -5.11 -11.62
CA GLU A 128 -15.53 -6.33 -11.28
C GLU A 128 -16.19 -6.25 -9.89
N ASP A 129 -15.52 -5.62 -8.92
CA ASP A 129 -16.00 -5.49 -7.55
C ASP A 129 -15.48 -4.21 -6.89
N TRP A 130 -16.29 -3.67 -5.97
CA TRP A 130 -15.88 -2.57 -5.10
C TRP A 130 -16.32 -2.85 -3.66
N HIS A 131 -15.35 -3.16 -2.81
CA HIS A 131 -15.61 -3.48 -1.41
C HIS A 131 -15.06 -2.40 -0.47
N ASN A 132 -15.94 -1.79 0.31
CA ASN A 132 -15.57 -0.84 1.36
C ASN A 132 -15.78 -1.46 2.75
N PHE A 133 -14.68 -1.59 3.49
CA PHE A 133 -14.65 -2.03 4.89
C PHE A 133 -13.83 -1.05 5.75
N GLY A 134 -13.89 0.25 5.42
CA GLY A 134 -13.14 1.30 6.12
C GLY A 134 -13.46 1.40 7.62
N VAL A 135 -14.64 0.96 8.04
CA VAL A 135 -14.99 0.85 9.47
C VAL A 135 -14.09 -0.10 10.25
N ASP A 136 -13.53 -1.12 9.60
CA ASP A 136 -12.59 -2.06 10.24
C ASP A 136 -11.20 -1.44 10.43
N TYR A 137 -10.91 -0.32 9.74
CA TYR A 137 -9.64 0.37 9.88
C TYR A 137 -9.51 1.05 11.25
N ASP A 138 -10.61 1.53 11.84
CA ASP A 138 -10.64 2.05 13.21
C ASP A 138 -10.14 1.01 14.22
N ARG A 139 -10.69 -0.21 14.14
CA ARG A 139 -10.25 -1.34 14.99
C ARG A 139 -8.77 -1.67 14.79
N THR A 140 -8.28 -1.54 13.56
CA THR A 140 -6.86 -1.77 13.23
C THR A 140 -5.98 -0.69 13.87
N LEU A 141 -6.35 0.59 13.75
CA LEU A 141 -5.63 1.71 14.36
C LEU A 141 -5.61 1.61 15.89
N MET A 142 -6.74 1.27 16.51
CA MET A 142 -6.83 1.08 17.97
C MET A 142 -5.95 -0.08 18.44
N ALA A 143 -5.94 -1.20 17.72
CA ALA A 143 -5.06 -2.33 18.05
C ALA A 143 -3.58 -1.96 17.94
N TRP A 144 -3.19 -1.16 16.94
CA TRP A 144 -1.83 -0.64 16.82
C TRP A 144 -1.47 0.31 17.95
N PHE A 145 -2.39 1.20 18.32
CA PHE A 145 -2.19 2.13 19.43
C PHE A 145 -2.00 1.39 20.76
N GLU A 146 -2.83 0.38 21.04
CA GLU A 146 -2.65 -0.48 22.23
C GLU A 146 -1.30 -1.21 22.24
N ALA A 147 -0.88 -1.76 21.09
CA ALA A 147 0.41 -2.44 20.97
C ALA A 147 1.58 -1.47 21.16
N PHE A 148 1.47 -0.25 20.62
CA PHE A 148 2.43 0.81 20.80
C PHE A 148 2.55 1.21 22.28
N GLN A 149 1.43 1.44 22.97
CA GLN A 149 1.43 1.77 24.40
C GLN A 149 2.09 0.69 25.25
N LYS A 150 1.83 -0.59 24.96
CA LYS A 150 2.46 -1.73 25.64
C LYS A 150 3.96 -1.79 25.42
N SER A 151 4.43 -1.43 24.22
CA SER A 151 5.84 -1.49 23.83
C SER A 151 6.62 -0.23 24.20
N TRP A 152 5.94 0.89 24.47
CA TRP A 152 6.55 2.19 24.75
C TRP A 152 7.67 2.16 25.80
N PRO A 153 7.53 1.46 26.95
CA PRO A 153 8.60 1.37 27.95
C PRO A 153 9.93 0.84 27.41
N GLU A 154 9.90 -0.03 26.39
CA GLU A 154 11.08 -0.66 25.78
C GLU A 154 11.73 0.21 24.71
N ILE A 155 10.95 1.06 24.04
CA ILE A 155 11.40 1.85 22.89
C ILE A 155 11.60 3.33 23.20
N LYS A 156 11.09 3.83 24.34
CA LYS A 156 11.07 5.26 24.67
C LYS A 156 12.42 5.95 24.54
N ASP A 157 13.52 5.27 24.86
CA ASP A 157 14.88 5.87 24.84
C ASP A 157 15.38 6.13 23.41
N ASN A 158 14.73 5.53 22.41
CA ASN A 158 15.02 5.75 20.98
C ASN A 158 14.21 6.92 20.39
N TYR A 159 13.25 7.48 21.15
CA TYR A 159 12.29 8.47 20.66
C TYR A 159 12.17 9.66 21.62
N SER A 160 11.54 10.74 21.17
CA SER A 160 11.29 11.93 22.01
C SER A 160 9.87 11.92 22.57
N ASP A 161 9.64 12.66 23.66
CA ASP A 161 8.28 12.88 24.19
C ASP A 161 7.34 13.54 23.17
N ARG A 162 7.93 14.31 22.23
CA ARG A 162 7.18 14.86 21.09
C ARG A 162 6.68 13.76 20.16
N PHE A 163 7.51 12.78 19.85
CA PHE A 163 7.09 11.63 19.05
C PHE A 163 5.93 10.88 19.71
N LEU A 164 5.99 10.68 21.04
CA LEU A 164 4.88 10.09 21.78
C LEU A 164 3.58 10.89 21.63
N SER A 165 3.69 12.22 21.74
CA SER A 165 2.54 13.13 21.58
C SER A 165 1.95 13.07 20.18
N ASP A 166 2.81 13.02 19.14
CA ASP A 166 2.39 12.92 17.75
C ASP A 166 1.65 11.59 17.48
N VAL A 167 2.08 10.47 18.09
CA VAL A 167 1.37 9.18 17.97
C VAL A 167 0.00 9.21 18.65
N HIS A 168 -0.17 9.92 19.77
CA HIS A 168 -1.48 10.07 20.43
C HIS A 168 -2.47 10.91 19.63
N LEU A 169 -2.01 11.77 18.71
CA LEU A 169 -2.89 12.54 17.83
C LEU A 169 -3.42 11.72 16.65
N LEU A 170 -2.89 10.52 16.42
CA LEU A 170 -3.31 9.60 15.35
C LEU A 170 -4.38 8.59 15.78
N SER A 171 -4.64 8.47 17.09
CA SER A 171 -5.58 7.54 17.72
C SER A 171 -6.81 8.28 18.25
#